data_AF-A0A1V6LSK0-F1
#
_entry.id   AF-A0A1V6LSK0-F1
#
_cell.length_a   1.000
_cell.length_b   1.000
_cell.length_c   1.000
_cell.angle_alpha   90.00
_cell.angle_beta   90.00
_cell.angle_gamma   90.00
#
_symmetry.space_group_name_H-M   'P 1'
#
loop_
_entity.id
_entity.type
_entity.pdbx_description
1 polymer ?
#
loop_
_entity_poly.entity_id
_entity_poly.type
_entity_poly.pdbx_seq_one_letter_code
_entity_poly.pdbx_strand_id
1 'polypeptide(L)'
;MKRLFQILTIALLFVTTSCCDILCERQEYAELIIEKVEKFKQENGRLPKNVTEIGLDDTQMHLSFYQLTSDTTYMVWYGLGVGESKIYRSETKKWTEEG
;
A
#
# COMPACT_ATOMS: atom_id res chain seq x y z
N MET A 1 -40.20 -14.99 -17.00
CA MET A 1 -39.02 -15.84 -16.72
C MET A 1 -37.70 -15.22 -17.18
N LYS A 2 -37.53 -14.79 -18.45
CA LYS A 2 -36.28 -14.14 -18.91
C LYS A 2 -35.82 -12.91 -18.09
N ARG A 3 -36.74 -12.00 -17.74
CA ARG A 3 -36.41 -10.78 -16.98
C ARG A 3 -36.03 -11.05 -15.51
N LEU A 4 -36.66 -12.04 -14.86
CA LEU A 4 -36.28 -12.49 -13.51
C LEU A 4 -34.89 -13.14 -13.51
N PHE A 5 -34.60 -13.98 -14.52
CA PHE A 5 -33.27 -14.56 -14.71
C PHE A 5 -32.20 -13.49 -14.95
N GLN A 6 -32.48 -12.47 -15.77
CA GLN A 6 -31.57 -11.34 -16.03
C GLN A 6 -31.31 -10.48 -14.80
N ILE A 7 -32.33 -10.20 -13.98
CA ILE A 7 -32.15 -9.46 -12.72
C ILE A 7 -31.31 -10.27 -11.72
N LEU A 8 -31.55 -11.60 -11.63
CA LEU A 8 -30.73 -12.51 -10.83
C LEU A 8 -29.27 -12.58 -11.31
N THR A 9 -29.02 -12.50 -12.62
CA THR A 9 -27.63 -12.49 -13.15
C THR A 9 -26.91 -11.18 -12.85
N ILE A 10 -27.61 -10.04 -12.93
CA ILE A 10 -27.05 -8.71 -12.63
C ILE A 10 -26.79 -8.53 -11.13
N ALA A 11 -27.67 -9.05 -10.28
CA ALA A 11 -27.47 -9.04 -8.82
C ALA A 11 -26.29 -9.95 -8.41
N LEU A 12 -26.11 -11.10 -9.06
CA LEU A 12 -24.99 -12.01 -8.78
C LEU A 12 -23.63 -11.43 -9.18
N LEU A 13 -23.58 -10.61 -10.24
CA LEU A 13 -22.37 -9.88 -10.69
C LEU A 13 -21.97 -8.73 -9.75
N PHE A 14 -22.89 -8.20 -8.95
CA PHE A 14 -22.62 -7.14 -7.97
C PHE A 14 -22.09 -7.69 -6.63
N VAL A 15 -22.23 -8.99 -6.36
CA VAL A 15 -21.81 -9.63 -5.11
C VAL A 15 -20.34 -10.09 -5.16
N THR A 16 -19.70 -10.14 -6.33
CA THR A 16 -18.35 -10.68 -6.50
C THR A 16 -17.20 -9.68 -6.32
N THR A 17 -17.45 -8.43 -5.95
CA THR A 17 -16.42 -7.36 -6.03
C THR A 17 -15.83 -6.89 -4.71
N SER A 18 -16.07 -7.57 -3.58
CA SER A 18 -15.52 -7.12 -2.29
C SER A 18 -15.03 -8.26 -1.40
N CYS A 19 -14.06 -9.02 -1.89
CA CYS A 19 -13.08 -9.66 -1.00
C CYS A 19 -11.80 -8.81 -1.10
N CYS A 20 -11.79 -7.62 -0.48
CA CYS A 20 -10.52 -6.91 -0.22
C CYS A 20 -9.95 -7.53 1.05
N ASP A 21 -9.09 -8.52 0.86
CA ASP A 21 -8.38 -9.23 1.92
C ASP A 21 -7.42 -8.29 2.66
N ILE A 22 -6.83 -8.78 3.76
CA ILE A 22 -5.78 -8.13 4.57
C ILE A 22 -4.67 -7.47 3.71
N LEU A 23 -4.36 -8.01 2.53
CA LEU A 23 -3.37 -7.45 1.61
C LEU A 23 -3.77 -6.08 1.02
N CYS A 24 -5.07 -5.83 0.84
CA CYS A 24 -5.62 -4.58 0.30
C CYS A 24 -5.37 -3.42 1.27
N GLU A 25 -5.71 -3.60 2.56
CA GLU A 25 -5.46 -2.61 3.61
C GLU A 25 -3.96 -2.26 3.72
N ARG A 26 -3.10 -3.29 3.68
CA ARG A 26 -1.66 -3.10 3.71
C ARG A 26 -1.15 -2.35 2.48
N GLN A 27 -1.68 -2.65 1.30
CA GLN A 27 -1.32 -1.92 0.08
C GLN A 27 -1.71 -0.44 0.19
N GLU A 28 -2.94 -0.15 0.59
CA GLU A 28 -3.44 1.21 0.78
C GLU A 28 -2.58 1.99 1.79
N TYR A 29 -2.21 1.35 2.90
CA TYR A 29 -1.33 1.96 3.89
C TYR A 29 0.07 2.23 3.34
N ALA A 30 0.59 1.33 2.49
CA ALA A 30 1.88 1.51 1.84
C ALA A 30 1.85 2.69 0.84
N GLU A 31 0.78 2.81 0.06
CA GLU A 31 0.56 3.94 -0.87
C GLU A 31 0.44 5.27 -0.11
N LEU A 32 -0.26 5.28 1.03
CA LEU A 32 -0.36 6.44 1.92
C LEU A 32 1.01 6.89 2.46
N ILE A 33 1.87 5.94 2.87
CA ILE A 33 3.24 6.24 3.28
C ILE A 33 3.99 6.92 2.13
N ILE A 34 3.94 6.36 0.92
CA ILE A 34 4.65 6.91 -0.26
C ILE A 34 4.19 8.34 -0.53
N GLU A 35 2.89 8.58 -0.58
CA GLU A 35 2.31 9.91 -0.83
C GLU A 35 2.84 10.93 0.20
N LYS A 36 2.75 10.60 1.49
CA LYS A 36 3.16 11.47 2.57
C LYS A 36 4.67 11.70 2.62
N VAL A 37 5.48 10.68 2.33
CA VAL A 37 6.95 10.80 2.22
C VAL A 37 7.34 11.74 1.09
N GLU A 38 6.73 11.58 -0.10
CA GLU A 38 7.06 12.44 -1.25
C GLU A 38 6.63 13.89 -1.01
N LYS A 39 5.45 14.11 -0.41
CA LYS A 39 5.02 15.45 0.00
C LYS A 39 6.00 16.07 1.01
N PHE A 40 6.35 15.33 2.06
CA PHE A 40 7.31 15.79 3.06
C PHE A 40 8.66 16.16 2.43
N LYS A 41 9.15 15.33 1.50
CA LYS A 41 10.40 15.57 0.76
C LYS A 41 10.34 16.86 -0.06
N GLN A 42 9.23 17.12 -0.74
CA GLN A 42 9.03 18.35 -1.51
C GLN A 42 9.01 19.58 -0.61
N GLU A 43 8.37 19.50 0.55
CA GLU A 43 8.21 20.62 1.49
C GLU A 43 9.49 20.91 2.29
N ASN A 44 10.26 19.88 2.64
CA ASN A 44 11.38 19.98 3.59
C ASN A 44 12.77 19.77 2.97
N GLY A 45 12.84 19.35 1.71
CA GLY A 45 14.11 19.09 1.00
C GLY A 45 14.89 17.87 1.52
N ARG A 46 14.28 17.04 2.38
CA ARG A 46 14.88 15.81 2.93
C ARG A 46 13.82 14.73 3.13
N LEU A 47 14.24 13.48 3.25
CA LEU A 47 13.34 12.39 3.65
C LEU A 47 12.98 12.48 5.14
N PRO A 48 11.79 12.01 5.55
CA PRO A 48 11.44 11.85 6.96
C PRO A 48 12.28 10.72 7.58
N LYS A 49 12.64 10.82 8.86
CA LYS A 49 13.41 9.76 9.52
C LYS A 49 12.56 8.52 9.82
N ASN A 50 11.26 8.72 9.98
CA ASN A 50 10.28 7.69 10.32
C ASN A 50 8.88 8.17 9.91
N VAL A 51 7.88 7.31 10.08
CA VAL A 51 6.49 7.60 9.71
C VAL A 51 5.81 8.63 10.63
N THR A 52 6.34 8.87 11.84
CA THR A 52 5.75 9.86 12.76
C THR A 52 6.03 11.30 12.32
N GLU A 53 7.16 11.58 11.67
CA GLU A 53 7.44 12.89 11.05
C GLU A 53 6.44 13.29 9.96
N ILE A 54 5.78 12.30 9.33
CA ILE A 54 4.74 12.52 8.32
C ILE A 54 3.31 12.36 8.89
N GLY A 55 3.20 12.37 10.22
CA GLY A 55 1.93 12.30 10.95
C GLY A 55 1.20 10.98 10.76
N LEU A 56 1.93 9.87 10.68
CA LEU A 56 1.40 8.52 10.76
C LEU A 56 1.76 7.88 12.09
N ASP A 57 0.91 6.95 12.54
CA ASP A 57 1.07 6.21 13.78
C ASP A 57 2.05 5.04 13.58
N ASP A 58 3.11 4.98 14.38
CA ASP A 58 4.12 3.93 14.32
C ASP A 58 3.62 2.60 14.90
N THR A 59 2.52 2.58 15.65
CA THR A 59 1.88 1.33 16.09
C THR A 59 1.24 0.55 14.93
N GLN A 60 1.03 1.20 13.78
CA GLN A 60 0.48 0.61 12.56
C GLN A 60 1.56 -0.07 11.69
N MET A 61 2.79 -0.26 12.20
CA MET A 61 3.86 -0.99 11.51
C MET A 61 3.46 -2.41 11.09
N HIS A 62 2.43 -2.99 11.69
CA HIS A 62 1.92 -4.30 11.27
C HIS A 62 1.30 -4.29 9.87
N LEU A 63 0.89 -3.13 9.33
CA LEU A 63 0.31 -3.02 7.99
C LEU A 63 1.41 -2.99 6.93
N SER A 64 2.27 -1.96 6.99
CA SER A 64 3.33 -1.70 6.02
C SER A 64 4.50 -0.98 6.69
N PHE A 65 5.68 -1.15 6.11
CA PHE A 65 6.93 -0.68 6.67
C PHE A 65 7.57 0.37 5.78
N TYR A 66 8.22 1.34 6.40
CA TYR A 66 9.02 2.37 5.76
C TYR A 66 10.47 2.26 6.24
N GLN A 67 11.42 2.34 5.33
CA GLN A 67 12.84 2.37 5.69
C GLN A 67 13.66 3.22 4.73
N LEU A 68 14.54 4.04 5.28
CA LEU A 68 15.58 4.72 4.52
C LEU A 68 16.63 3.72 4.01
N THR A 69 16.96 3.80 2.73
CA THR A 69 18.07 3.04 2.12
C THR A 69 19.30 3.91 1.87
N SER A 70 19.12 5.23 1.81
CA SER A 70 20.18 6.23 1.83
C SER A 70 19.62 7.58 2.29
N ASP A 71 20.42 8.64 2.23
CA ASP A 71 19.97 10.02 2.49
C ASP A 71 18.93 10.52 1.46
N THR A 72 18.83 9.87 0.30
CA THR A 72 17.96 10.31 -0.82
C THR A 72 16.96 9.27 -1.28
N THR A 73 17.06 8.03 -0.76
CA THR A 73 16.23 6.90 -1.18
C THR A 73 15.64 6.15 0.02
N TYR A 74 14.47 5.56 -0.20
CA TYR A 74 13.75 4.75 0.77
C TYR A 74 13.07 3.57 0.07
N MET A 75 12.59 2.64 0.88
CA MET A 75 11.69 1.58 0.47
C MET A 75 10.44 1.55 1.34
N VAL A 76 9.36 1.06 0.75
CA VAL A 76 8.12 0.74 1.47
C VAL A 76 7.73 -0.68 1.11
N TRP A 77 7.38 -1.50 2.09
CA TRP A 77 6.94 -2.87 1.79
C TRP A 77 5.78 -3.31 2.66
N TYR A 78 5.04 -4.27 2.12
CA TYR A 78 3.97 -4.96 2.80
C TYR A 78 3.87 -6.41 2.32
N GLY A 79 3.33 -7.29 3.15
CA GLY A 79 3.17 -8.71 2.82
C GLY A 79 2.61 -9.49 4.01
N LEU A 80 2.32 -10.77 3.78
CA LEU A 80 1.88 -11.70 4.83
C LEU A 80 3.06 -12.50 5.42
N GLY A 81 4.21 -12.53 4.74
CA GLY A 81 5.41 -13.22 5.17
C GLY A 81 6.59 -13.06 4.20
N VAL A 82 7.69 -13.73 4.53
CA VAL A 82 8.83 -13.93 3.60
C VAL A 82 8.32 -14.72 2.40
N GLY A 83 8.63 -14.32 1.17
CA GLY A 83 8.04 -14.93 -0.02
C GLY A 83 6.89 -14.15 -0.64
N GLU A 84 6.17 -13.38 0.19
CA GLU A 84 4.86 -12.80 -0.16
C GLU A 84 4.83 -11.29 0.02
N SER A 85 6.01 -10.65 -0.06
CA SER A 85 6.16 -9.22 0.15
C SER A 85 6.25 -8.47 -1.18
N LYS A 86 5.53 -7.35 -1.27
CA LYS A 86 5.69 -6.35 -2.32
C LYS A 86 6.51 -5.20 -1.78
N ILE A 87 7.54 -4.82 -2.53
CA ILE A 87 8.51 -3.79 -2.14
C ILE A 87 8.48 -2.69 -3.18
N TYR A 88 8.16 -1.48 -2.75
CA TYR A 88 8.37 -0.25 -3.49
C TYR A 88 9.76 0.29 -3.21
N ARG A 89 10.50 0.63 -4.26
CA ARG A 89 11.81 1.27 -4.15
C ARG A 89 11.75 2.67 -4.74
N SER A 90 12.04 3.70 -3.94
CA SER A 90 11.92 5.10 -4.37
C SER A 90 12.92 5.47 -5.48
N GLU A 91 14.05 4.75 -5.53
CA GLU A 91 15.09 4.93 -6.55
C GLU A 91 14.57 4.65 -7.97
N THR A 92 13.84 3.54 -8.13
CA THR A 92 13.29 3.12 -9.42
C THR A 92 11.83 3.52 -9.60
N LYS A 93 11.15 3.92 -8.51
CA LYS A 93 9.71 4.19 -8.43
C LYS A 93 8.85 3.02 -8.91
N LYS A 94 9.28 1.80 -8.58
CA LYS A 94 8.63 0.56 -9.00
C LYS A 94 8.38 -0.35 -7.83
N TRP A 95 7.29 -1.12 -7.94
CA TRP A 95 6.99 -2.27 -7.10
C TRP A 95 7.70 -3.51 -7.66
N THR A 96 8.33 -4.28 -6.77
CA THR A 96 8.85 -5.63 -7.04
C THR A 96 8.20 -6.63 -6.09
N GLU A 97 7.96 -7.84 -6.58
CA GLU A 97 7.61 -8.98 -5.73
C GLU A 97 8.92 -9.64 -5.31
N GLU A 98 9.18 -9.72 -4.01
CA GLU A 98 10.39 -10.31 -3.46
C GLU A 98 10.03 -11.41 -2.47
N GLY A 99 10.67 -12.57 -2.65
CA GLY A 99 10.47 -13.77 -1.88
C GLY A 99 11.76 -14.48 -1.51
#